data_AF-A0A935Z715-F1
#
_entry.id   AF-A0A935Z715-F1
#
_cell.length_a   1.000
_cell.length_b   1.000
_cell.length_c   1.000
_cell.angle_alpha   90.00
_cell.angle_beta   90.00
_cell.angle_gamma   90.00
#
_symmetry.space_group_name_H-M   'P 1'
#
loop_
_entity.id
_entity.type
_entity.pdbx_description
1 polymer ?
#
loop_
_entity_poly.entity_id
_entity_poly.type
_entity_poly.pdbx_seq_one_letter_code
_entity_poly.pdbx_strand_id
1 'polypeptide(L)'
;MGGVVYFIPLERGPHEAAQQKALLETIWGVLSRRINSLAKRKGLRDITGAYLAMEAGDGLMDGSWFADERNITFSFGDAAGLCVGEADASWHWTELVALEMWDVLSERARLHGAELGPRPRSLEAALAKNDHPIFYFGTKLAVTSAHPDPGDDHEFRVFDSVYPLAKVPAADRERVRALVRGGLCACDLCQALRAKLSLPLAPEAVRPKREPKPKAKAKPTAKAQVTHATTHTDLASAKYLTALDAKHILAHPEDAVVLDLGGRWFAGKSISPKLRSALPSMPIRALGLYHHRIRELWPEVYELSDLEILYLYDTNIPRGLPPEVGRLEKLRAIDLGYNSRSARWDPALFRIPTLEVVLGLGGDEPPPDLLARPARPLRVLDMGSWRRPGSKAARELRLEAAIYPDGFLTSDDMARMPLRFLWTSKATLPEGHPLETLGFDGDELPRWVAGLPALRHLHLSVKRLPDWLPELSGLETLVVHTYRADADALRPLERMRALRRLGLFAFDTIALPLDLSCLERLELLAIYGPLRWADMPRGIPGLPALRRFFSRILTSGEDAKVERAVPSAIVDGNMVRHWNPFDLYGALSAPGSAERLLAKFRNEHWLDDF
;
A
#
# COMPACT_ATOMS: atom_id res chain seq x y z
N MET A 1 19.74 12.75 -14.32
CA MET A 1 18.46 12.43 -13.65
C MET A 1 17.73 11.47 -14.57
N GLY A 2 17.49 10.23 -14.14
CA GLY A 2 17.34 9.04 -15.01
C GLY A 2 15.92 8.66 -15.43
N GLY A 3 15.11 9.63 -15.89
CA GLY A 3 13.77 9.37 -16.45
C GLY A 3 13.67 9.72 -17.93
N VAL A 4 12.76 9.07 -18.66
CA VAL A 4 12.43 9.34 -20.07
C VAL A 4 11.00 9.85 -20.20
N VAL A 5 10.75 10.78 -21.11
CA VAL A 5 9.43 11.41 -21.27
C VAL A 5 8.94 11.24 -22.71
N TYR A 6 7.70 10.79 -22.86
CA TYR A 6 7.01 10.68 -24.13
C TYR A 6 5.91 11.75 -24.22
N PHE A 7 5.83 12.41 -25.37
CA PHE A 7 4.84 13.47 -25.64
C PHE A 7 3.97 13.09 -26.83
N ILE A 8 2.65 13.28 -26.69
CA ILE A 8 1.72 13.28 -27.82
C ILE A 8 1.33 14.74 -28.10
N PRO A 9 1.74 15.33 -29.24
CA PRO A 9 1.40 16.70 -29.58
C PRO A 9 -0.09 16.89 -29.83
N LEU A 10 -0.62 18.02 -29.36
CA LEU A 10 -1.97 18.52 -29.60
C LEU A 10 -1.88 19.80 -30.43
N GLU A 11 -2.67 19.89 -31.49
CA GLU A 11 -2.95 21.16 -32.18
C GLU A 11 -3.89 22.04 -31.36
N ARG A 12 -4.78 21.40 -30.59
CA ARG A 12 -5.70 22.05 -29.67
C ARG A 12 -5.96 21.15 -28.48
N GLY A 13 -5.63 21.58 -27.28
CA GLY A 13 -5.97 20.86 -26.04
C GLY A 13 -7.07 21.55 -25.23
N PRO A 14 -7.63 20.84 -24.23
CA PRO A 14 -8.68 21.39 -23.37
C PRO A 14 -8.10 22.34 -22.32
N HIS A 15 -8.83 23.39 -21.98
CA HIS A 15 -8.44 24.38 -20.96
C HIS A 15 -8.86 23.97 -19.53
N GLU A 16 -9.93 23.18 -19.40
CA GLU A 16 -10.44 22.78 -18.09
C GLU A 16 -9.69 21.57 -17.53
N ALA A 17 -9.24 21.66 -16.27
CA ALA A 17 -8.51 20.59 -15.59
C ALA A 17 -9.27 19.24 -15.58
N ALA A 18 -10.60 19.27 -15.50
CA ALA A 18 -11.43 18.06 -15.55
C ALA A 18 -11.39 17.38 -16.93
N GLN A 19 -11.39 18.18 -18.01
CA GLN A 19 -11.29 17.69 -19.38
C GLN A 19 -9.87 17.21 -19.71
N GLN A 20 -8.85 17.92 -19.23
CA GLN A 20 -7.43 17.50 -19.34
C GLN A 20 -7.21 16.14 -18.69
N LYS A 21 -7.72 15.92 -17.48
CA LYS A 21 -7.66 14.63 -16.80
C LYS A 21 -8.40 13.54 -17.56
N ALA A 22 -9.62 13.81 -18.02
CA ALA A 22 -10.40 12.83 -18.78
C ALA A 22 -9.73 12.46 -20.11
N LEU A 23 -9.12 13.43 -20.80
CA LEU A 23 -8.33 13.21 -22.01
C LEU A 23 -7.14 12.26 -21.73
N LEU A 24 -6.36 12.55 -20.69
CA LEU A 24 -5.21 11.74 -20.29
C LEU A 24 -5.63 10.29 -19.96
N GLU A 25 -6.67 10.11 -19.14
CA GLU A 25 -7.17 8.79 -18.75
C GLU A 25 -7.69 7.99 -19.95
N THR A 26 -8.43 8.64 -20.86
CA THR A 26 -8.94 8.01 -22.08
C THR A 26 -7.82 7.56 -23.01
N ILE A 27 -6.84 8.43 -23.27
CA ILE A 27 -5.70 8.14 -24.15
C ILE A 27 -4.86 7.02 -23.57
N TRP A 28 -4.52 7.10 -22.27
CA TRP A 28 -3.80 6.03 -21.59
C TRP A 28 -4.58 4.71 -21.59
N GLY A 29 -5.90 4.75 -21.42
CA GLY A 29 -6.76 3.57 -21.48
C GLY A 29 -6.73 2.84 -22.83
N VAL A 30 -6.52 3.57 -23.94
CA VAL A 30 -6.33 2.97 -25.27
C VAL A 30 -4.92 2.35 -25.37
N LEU A 31 -3.89 3.13 -25.04
CA LEU A 31 -2.49 2.71 -25.12
C LEU A 31 -2.23 1.45 -24.27
N SER A 32 -2.59 1.49 -22.99
CA SER A 32 -2.37 0.40 -22.03
C SER A 32 -3.04 -0.91 -22.43
N ARG A 33 -4.29 -0.87 -22.91
CA ARG A 33 -4.99 -2.07 -23.40
C ARG A 33 -4.28 -2.68 -24.61
N ARG A 34 -3.85 -1.83 -25.54
CA ARG A 34 -3.17 -2.30 -26.76
C ARG A 34 -1.78 -2.87 -26.44
N ILE A 35 -0.98 -2.19 -25.62
CA ILE A 35 0.31 -2.69 -25.11
C ILE A 35 0.15 -4.06 -24.46
N ASN A 36 -0.82 -4.21 -23.54
CA ASN A 36 -1.08 -5.49 -22.85
C ASN A 36 -1.55 -6.60 -23.80
N SER A 37 -2.34 -6.27 -24.84
CA SER A 37 -2.80 -7.27 -25.82
C SER A 37 -1.66 -7.88 -26.65
N LEU A 38 -0.56 -7.14 -26.82
CA LEU A 38 0.61 -7.54 -27.60
C LEU A 38 1.69 -8.22 -26.72
N ALA A 39 1.53 -8.20 -25.39
CA ALA A 39 2.44 -8.83 -24.43
C ALA A 39 2.22 -10.34 -24.26
N LYS A 40 2.82 -11.14 -25.15
CA LYS A 40 2.63 -12.61 -25.19
C LYS A 40 3.62 -13.39 -24.31
N ARG A 41 4.88 -12.97 -24.20
CA ARG A 41 5.89 -13.66 -23.35
C ARG A 41 5.86 -13.13 -21.91
N LYS A 42 6.25 -14.01 -20.97
CA LYS A 42 6.27 -13.71 -19.53
C LYS A 42 7.09 -12.45 -19.22
N GLY A 43 8.29 -12.32 -19.79
CA GLY A 43 9.16 -11.16 -19.53
C GLY A 43 8.53 -9.81 -19.91
N LEU A 44 7.71 -9.77 -20.97
CA LEU A 44 6.99 -8.55 -21.36
C LEU A 44 5.80 -8.26 -20.42
N ARG A 45 5.05 -9.30 -20.02
CA ARG A 45 3.95 -9.18 -19.05
C ARG A 45 4.44 -8.73 -17.67
N ASP A 46 5.66 -9.10 -17.29
CA ASP A 46 6.26 -8.67 -16.03
C ASP A 46 6.50 -7.14 -16.02
N ILE A 47 6.96 -6.55 -17.14
CA ILE A 47 7.17 -5.09 -17.24
C ILE A 47 5.82 -4.36 -17.42
N THR A 48 4.92 -4.84 -18.29
CA THR A 48 3.64 -4.16 -18.54
C THR A 48 2.65 -4.26 -17.37
N GLY A 49 2.70 -5.36 -16.61
CA GLY A 49 1.79 -5.63 -15.49
C GLY A 49 2.27 -5.12 -14.13
N ALA A 50 3.56 -4.82 -13.98
CA ALA A 50 4.14 -4.28 -12.75
C ALA A 50 4.64 -2.84 -12.94
N TYR A 51 5.75 -2.64 -13.65
CA TYR A 51 6.41 -1.35 -13.78
C TYR A 51 5.53 -0.31 -14.51
N LEU A 52 5.08 -0.61 -15.73
CA LEU A 52 4.28 0.34 -16.51
C LEU A 52 2.93 0.67 -15.85
N ALA A 53 2.36 -0.29 -15.12
CA ALA A 53 1.12 -0.09 -14.37
C ALA A 53 1.34 0.75 -13.10
N MET A 54 2.52 0.63 -12.47
CA MET A 54 2.94 1.46 -11.35
C MET A 54 3.22 2.90 -11.80
N GLU A 55 4.06 3.10 -12.83
CA GLU A 55 4.35 4.42 -13.41
C GLU A 55 3.09 5.15 -13.87
N ALA A 56 2.13 4.42 -14.43
CA ALA A 56 0.82 5.00 -14.77
C ALA A 56 -0.01 5.36 -13.54
N GLY A 57 0.06 4.56 -12.48
CA GLY A 57 -0.63 4.84 -11.22
C GLY A 57 -0.04 6.07 -10.53
N ASP A 58 1.29 6.12 -10.42
CA ASP A 58 2.02 7.22 -9.81
C ASP A 58 1.89 8.48 -10.66
N GLY A 59 2.10 8.39 -11.97
CA GLY A 59 2.02 9.53 -12.89
C GLY A 59 0.65 10.20 -12.92
N LEU A 60 -0.44 9.42 -12.85
CA LEU A 60 -1.80 9.96 -12.73
C LEU A 60 -2.09 10.58 -11.35
N MET A 61 -1.35 10.19 -10.31
CA MET A 61 -1.59 10.59 -8.92
C MET A 61 -0.72 11.76 -8.47
N ASP A 62 0.54 11.83 -8.93
CA ASP A 62 1.50 12.89 -8.60
C ASP A 62 1.48 14.04 -9.61
N GLY A 63 0.77 13.88 -10.73
CA GLY A 63 0.63 14.88 -11.80
C GLY A 63 1.82 14.97 -12.74
N SER A 64 2.79 14.04 -12.65
CA SER A 64 3.88 13.93 -13.62
C SER A 64 3.39 13.47 -15.00
N TRP A 65 2.25 12.77 -15.05
CA TRP A 65 1.47 12.58 -16.27
C TRP A 65 0.33 13.58 -16.29
N PHE A 66 0.28 14.38 -17.36
CA PHE A 66 -0.73 15.41 -17.51
C PHE A 66 -1.03 15.63 -18.98
N ALA A 67 -2.21 16.18 -19.25
CA ALA A 67 -2.52 16.79 -20.53
C ALA A 67 -2.67 18.29 -20.32
N ASP A 68 -2.13 19.08 -21.25
CA ASP A 68 -2.32 20.51 -21.31
C ASP A 68 -2.87 20.92 -22.70
N GLU A 69 -2.78 22.21 -23.03
CA GLU A 69 -3.27 22.74 -24.30
C GLU A 69 -2.44 22.29 -25.51
N ARG A 70 -1.24 21.76 -25.30
CA ARG A 70 -0.24 21.49 -26.34
C ARG A 70 0.22 20.03 -26.38
N ASN A 71 0.19 19.31 -25.27
CA ASN A 71 0.72 17.96 -25.18
C ASN A 71 -0.06 17.08 -24.20
N ILE A 72 0.02 15.78 -24.45
CA ILE A 72 -0.19 14.74 -23.44
C ILE A 72 1.18 14.18 -23.08
N THR A 73 1.54 14.26 -21.80
CA THR A 73 2.87 13.95 -21.29
C THR A 73 2.83 12.68 -20.46
N PHE A 74 3.75 11.75 -20.78
CA PHE A 74 3.99 10.51 -20.04
C PHE A 74 5.46 10.46 -19.61
N SER A 75 5.75 10.51 -18.32
CA SER A 75 7.10 10.34 -17.77
C SER A 75 7.30 8.93 -17.23
N PHE A 76 8.42 8.29 -17.55
CA PHE A 76 8.77 6.98 -17.02
C PHE A 76 10.12 7.07 -16.31
N GLY A 77 10.20 6.60 -15.07
CA GLY A 77 11.43 6.55 -14.28
C GLY A 77 11.29 7.18 -12.91
N ASP A 78 12.17 6.78 -11.98
CA ASP A 78 12.19 7.29 -10.62
C ASP A 78 13.28 8.35 -10.40
N ALA A 79 13.10 9.18 -9.37
CA ALA A 79 14.09 10.19 -8.97
C ALA A 79 15.44 9.57 -8.55
N ALA A 80 15.45 8.27 -8.19
CA ALA A 80 16.63 7.52 -7.79
C ALA A 80 17.44 6.95 -8.98
N GLY A 81 16.89 6.92 -10.19
CA GLY A 81 17.55 6.42 -11.39
C GLY A 81 17.82 4.91 -11.39
N LEU A 82 17.02 4.13 -10.65
CA LEU A 82 17.22 2.69 -10.48
C LEU A 82 16.55 1.89 -11.62
N CYS A 83 15.45 2.40 -12.18
CA CYS A 83 14.59 1.67 -13.13
C CYS A 83 14.78 2.05 -14.62
N VAL A 84 15.99 2.41 -15.04
CA VAL A 84 16.22 3.03 -16.37
C VAL A 84 15.85 2.10 -17.55
N GLY A 85 16.13 0.79 -17.45
CA GLY A 85 15.85 -0.14 -18.54
C GLY A 85 14.34 -0.37 -18.75
N GLU A 86 13.57 -0.41 -17.68
CA GLU A 86 12.12 -0.52 -17.70
C GLU A 86 11.46 0.77 -18.17
N ALA A 87 12.05 1.92 -17.83
CA ALA A 87 11.64 3.22 -18.34
C ALA A 87 11.80 3.31 -19.86
N ASP A 88 12.98 2.94 -20.40
CA ASP A 88 13.25 2.91 -21.84
C ASP A 88 12.31 1.96 -22.58
N ALA A 89 12.05 0.78 -22.01
CA ALA A 89 11.14 -0.20 -22.58
C ALA A 89 9.69 0.33 -22.61
N SER A 90 9.24 0.94 -21.52
CA SER A 90 7.90 1.52 -21.38
C SER A 90 7.68 2.69 -22.33
N TRP A 91 8.67 3.57 -22.45
CA TRP A 91 8.67 4.68 -23.40
C TRP A 91 8.57 4.16 -24.83
N HIS A 92 9.43 3.20 -25.20
CA HIS A 92 9.47 2.63 -26.54
C HIS A 92 8.13 1.99 -26.94
N TRP A 93 7.50 1.25 -26.03
CA TRP A 93 6.21 0.61 -26.31
C TRP A 93 5.06 1.60 -26.41
N THR A 94 5.07 2.62 -25.54
CA THR A 94 4.09 3.71 -25.57
C THR A 94 4.16 4.45 -26.91
N GLU A 95 5.37 4.76 -27.39
CA GLU A 95 5.58 5.36 -28.71
C GLU A 95 5.01 4.48 -29.83
N LEU A 96 5.43 3.20 -29.91
CA LEU A 96 5.01 2.33 -31.01
C LEU A 96 3.50 2.14 -31.08
N VAL A 97 2.85 1.98 -29.92
CA VAL A 97 1.40 1.83 -29.86
C VAL A 97 0.70 3.16 -30.15
N ALA A 98 1.25 4.30 -29.73
CA ALA A 98 0.70 5.61 -30.08
C ALA A 98 0.75 5.83 -31.59
N LEU A 99 1.87 5.50 -32.25
CA LEU A 99 2.01 5.59 -33.70
C LEU A 99 1.08 4.61 -34.44
N GLU A 100 0.94 3.37 -33.95
CA GLU A 100 0.00 2.39 -34.51
C GLU A 100 -1.46 2.86 -34.39
N MET A 101 -1.82 3.42 -33.25
CA MET A 101 -3.20 3.73 -32.88
C MET A 101 -3.56 5.20 -33.10
N TRP A 102 -2.71 5.97 -33.80
CA TRP A 102 -2.83 7.42 -33.92
C TRP A 102 -4.24 7.88 -34.29
N ASP A 103 -4.86 7.23 -35.28
CA ASP A 103 -6.20 7.63 -35.77
C ASP A 103 -7.29 7.34 -34.73
N VAL A 104 -7.14 6.26 -33.96
CA VAL A 104 -8.03 5.94 -32.83
C VAL A 104 -7.83 6.94 -31.69
N LEU A 105 -6.58 7.32 -31.40
CA LEU A 105 -6.27 8.30 -30.37
C LEU A 105 -6.83 9.69 -30.75
N SER A 106 -6.69 10.10 -32.00
CA SER A 106 -7.26 11.33 -32.54
C SER A 106 -8.77 11.37 -32.36
N GLU A 107 -9.46 10.27 -32.67
CA GLU A 107 -10.91 10.19 -32.50
C GLU A 107 -11.33 10.24 -31.03
N ARG A 108 -10.59 9.56 -30.15
CA ARG A 108 -10.86 9.59 -28.71
C ARG A 108 -10.58 10.95 -28.09
N ALA A 109 -9.55 11.66 -28.55
CA ALA A 109 -9.23 13.00 -28.07
C ALA A 109 -10.31 14.03 -28.40
N ARG A 110 -10.94 13.94 -29.58
CA ARG A 110 -12.05 14.83 -29.98
C ARG A 110 -13.23 14.76 -29.03
N LEU A 111 -13.52 13.59 -28.46
CA LEU A 111 -14.57 13.42 -27.44
C LEU A 111 -14.32 14.24 -26.17
N HIS A 112 -13.06 14.67 -25.95
CA HIS A 112 -12.63 15.48 -24.82
C HIS A 112 -12.21 16.89 -25.24
N GLY A 113 -12.65 17.36 -26.41
CA GLY A 113 -12.37 18.71 -26.89
C GLY A 113 -10.92 18.94 -27.34
N ALA A 114 -10.19 17.87 -27.65
CA ALA A 114 -8.79 17.94 -28.06
C ALA A 114 -8.57 17.43 -29.49
N GLU A 115 -7.64 18.06 -30.19
CA GLU A 115 -7.18 17.70 -31.54
C GLU A 115 -5.70 17.34 -31.47
N LEU A 116 -5.38 16.08 -31.75
CA LEU A 116 -3.99 15.63 -31.90
C LEU A 116 -3.37 16.29 -33.13
N GLY A 117 -2.09 16.66 -33.03
CA GLY A 117 -1.32 17.15 -34.15
C GLY A 117 -0.98 16.07 -35.19
N PRO A 118 -0.15 16.41 -36.19
CA PRO A 118 0.29 15.44 -37.18
C PRO A 118 1.10 14.32 -36.51
N ARG A 119 0.96 13.11 -37.05
CA ARG A 119 1.72 11.94 -36.58
C ARG A 119 3.23 12.24 -36.68
N PRO A 120 4.01 12.16 -35.59
CA PRO A 120 5.41 12.63 -35.58
C PRO A 120 6.33 11.90 -36.55
N ARG A 121 6.12 10.59 -36.74
CA ARG A 121 6.84 9.74 -37.69
C ARG A 121 5.99 8.53 -38.10
N SER A 122 6.39 7.84 -39.16
CA SER A 122 5.73 6.59 -39.54
C SER A 122 6.09 5.46 -38.59
N LEU A 123 5.20 4.47 -38.47
CA LEU A 123 5.43 3.30 -37.63
C LEU A 123 6.60 2.47 -38.18
N GLU A 124 6.76 2.42 -39.51
CA GLU A 124 7.88 1.79 -40.20
C GLU A 124 9.21 2.43 -39.82
N ALA A 125 9.27 3.77 -39.77
CA ALA A 125 10.48 4.49 -39.37
C ALA A 125 10.84 4.23 -37.90
N ALA A 126 9.83 4.19 -37.00
CA ALA A 126 10.03 3.87 -35.59
C ALA A 126 10.49 2.41 -35.37
N LEU A 127 10.08 1.49 -36.23
CA LEU A 127 10.52 0.08 -36.21
C LEU A 127 11.85 -0.14 -36.91
N ALA A 128 12.31 0.76 -37.79
CA ALA A 128 13.55 0.57 -38.54
C ALA A 128 14.80 0.74 -37.68
N LYS A 129 14.80 1.73 -36.76
CA LYS A 129 15.96 2.06 -35.94
C LYS A 129 15.52 2.50 -34.55
N ASN A 130 16.09 1.87 -33.53
CA ASN A 130 15.93 2.21 -32.12
C ASN A 130 17.32 2.43 -31.50
N ASP A 131 17.51 3.56 -30.83
CA ASP A 131 18.76 3.91 -30.14
C ASP A 131 18.97 3.08 -28.87
N HIS A 132 17.88 2.51 -28.33
CA HIS A 132 17.85 1.61 -27.18
C HIS A 132 17.22 0.24 -27.54
N PRO A 133 17.86 -0.59 -28.38
CA PRO A 133 17.28 -1.86 -28.82
C PRO A 133 17.02 -2.82 -27.64
N ILE A 134 15.85 -3.44 -27.66
CA ILE A 134 15.41 -4.38 -26.63
C ILE A 134 15.50 -5.81 -27.18
N PHE A 135 16.06 -6.73 -26.41
CA PHE A 135 16.19 -8.15 -26.78
C PHE A 135 15.96 -9.08 -25.59
N TYR A 136 15.95 -10.39 -25.83
CA TYR A 136 15.83 -11.40 -24.77
C TYR A 136 17.20 -11.92 -24.33
N PHE A 137 17.46 -11.83 -23.03
CA PHE A 137 18.56 -12.50 -22.33
C PHE A 137 17.98 -13.62 -21.45
N GLY A 138 18.07 -14.86 -21.94
CA GLY A 138 17.33 -15.99 -21.36
C GLY A 138 15.81 -15.77 -21.48
N THR A 139 15.10 -15.69 -20.35
CA THR A 139 13.67 -15.38 -20.31
C THR A 139 13.36 -13.92 -19.97
N LYS A 140 14.39 -13.10 -19.72
CA LYS A 140 14.25 -11.70 -19.32
C LYS A 140 14.47 -10.76 -20.50
N LEU A 141 13.87 -9.57 -20.42
CA LEU A 141 14.12 -8.50 -21.38
C LEU A 141 15.37 -7.73 -20.98
N ALA A 142 16.15 -7.38 -21.99
CA ALA A 142 17.37 -6.61 -21.89
C ALA A 142 17.26 -5.38 -22.76
N VAL A 143 17.72 -4.23 -22.25
CA VAL A 143 17.84 -2.97 -22.99
C VAL A 143 19.31 -2.60 -23.08
N THR A 144 19.75 -2.15 -24.25
CA THR A 144 21.14 -1.76 -24.50
C THR A 144 21.15 -0.53 -25.39
N SER A 145 22.27 0.18 -25.50
CA SER A 145 22.43 1.27 -26.47
C SER A 145 22.89 0.74 -27.82
N ALA A 146 22.31 1.22 -28.93
CA ALA A 146 22.79 0.91 -30.27
C ALA A 146 24.25 1.37 -30.44
N HIS A 147 25.09 0.53 -31.04
CA HIS A 147 26.51 0.81 -31.21
C HIS A 147 27.04 0.15 -32.48
N PRO A 148 27.80 0.84 -33.35
CA PRO A 148 28.25 0.31 -34.64
C PRO A 148 29.24 -0.85 -34.50
N ASP A 149 29.99 -0.90 -33.40
CA ASP A 149 30.95 -1.97 -33.10
C ASP A 149 30.88 -2.41 -31.62
N PRO A 150 29.92 -3.28 -31.24
CA PRO A 150 29.73 -3.68 -29.86
C PRO A 150 30.72 -4.79 -29.47
N GLY A 151 31.72 -4.43 -28.65
CA GLY A 151 32.68 -5.34 -28.03
C GLY A 151 32.06 -6.26 -26.97
N ASP A 152 32.87 -7.15 -26.39
CA ASP A 152 32.45 -8.06 -25.32
C ASP A 152 32.16 -7.34 -23.98
N ASP A 153 32.72 -6.14 -23.81
CA ASP A 153 32.51 -5.22 -22.69
C ASP A 153 31.26 -4.35 -22.84
N HIS A 154 30.66 -4.30 -24.03
CA HIS A 154 29.45 -3.50 -24.27
C HIS A 154 28.33 -3.90 -23.30
N GLU A 155 27.78 -2.92 -22.60
CA GLU A 155 26.86 -3.15 -21.50
C GLU A 155 25.41 -3.19 -21.94
N PHE A 156 24.67 -4.17 -21.44
CA PHE A 156 23.22 -4.23 -21.52
C PHE A 156 22.63 -4.34 -20.12
N ARG A 157 21.39 -3.86 -19.95
CA ARG A 157 20.68 -3.81 -18.68
C ARG A 157 19.55 -4.82 -18.67
N VAL A 158 19.39 -5.51 -17.54
CA VAL A 158 18.28 -6.42 -17.28
C VAL A 158 17.73 -6.08 -15.91
N PHE A 159 16.64 -5.31 -15.88
CA PHE A 159 16.19 -4.58 -14.68
C PHE A 159 17.33 -3.69 -14.13
N ASP A 160 17.47 -3.58 -12.82
CA ASP A 160 18.50 -2.75 -12.13
C ASP A 160 19.95 -3.28 -12.27
N SER A 161 20.17 -4.32 -13.07
CA SER A 161 21.48 -4.98 -13.20
C SER A 161 22.09 -4.74 -14.58
N VAL A 162 23.35 -4.30 -14.58
CA VAL A 162 24.16 -4.10 -15.79
C VAL A 162 25.03 -5.33 -16.03
N TYR A 163 25.05 -5.83 -17.27
CA TYR A 163 25.84 -6.98 -17.69
C TYR A 163 26.63 -6.65 -18.96
N PRO A 164 27.88 -7.08 -19.09
CA PRO A 164 28.61 -6.98 -20.34
C PRO A 164 28.13 -8.05 -21.34
N LEU A 165 28.18 -7.78 -22.65
CA LEU A 165 27.79 -8.70 -23.73
C LEU A 165 28.50 -10.06 -23.63
N ALA A 166 29.69 -10.13 -23.04
CA ALA A 166 30.40 -11.37 -22.73
C ALA A 166 29.54 -12.37 -21.91
N LYS A 167 28.58 -11.89 -21.11
CA LYS A 167 27.65 -12.72 -20.32
C LYS A 167 26.55 -13.36 -21.17
N VAL A 168 26.31 -12.87 -22.40
CA VAL A 168 25.42 -13.54 -23.36
C VAL A 168 26.03 -14.89 -23.75
N PRO A 169 25.25 -16.00 -23.73
CA PRO A 169 25.72 -17.30 -24.19
C PRO A 169 26.39 -17.19 -25.55
N ALA A 170 27.53 -17.87 -25.74
CA ALA A 170 28.32 -17.77 -26.97
C ALA A 170 27.48 -18.03 -28.24
N ALA A 171 26.52 -18.97 -28.15
CA ALA A 171 25.59 -19.30 -29.23
C ALA A 171 24.64 -18.16 -29.65
N ASP A 172 24.41 -17.16 -28.78
CA ASP A 172 23.50 -16.03 -29.00
C ASP A 172 24.24 -14.69 -29.16
N ARG A 173 25.56 -14.64 -28.97
CA ARG A 173 26.30 -13.38 -28.86
C ARG A 173 26.36 -12.59 -30.17
N GLU A 174 26.66 -13.24 -31.30
CA GLU A 174 26.64 -12.58 -32.61
C GLU A 174 25.24 -12.09 -33.01
N ARG A 175 24.20 -12.84 -32.62
CA ARG A 175 22.81 -12.41 -32.81
C ARG A 175 22.53 -11.10 -32.08
N VAL A 176 22.90 -11.02 -30.80
CA VAL A 176 22.73 -9.79 -30.01
C VAL A 176 23.59 -8.66 -30.57
N ARG A 177 24.85 -8.91 -30.95
CA ARG A 177 25.70 -7.89 -31.61
C ARG A 177 25.06 -7.34 -32.89
N ALA A 178 24.45 -8.19 -33.72
CA ALA A 178 23.73 -7.73 -34.91
C ALA A 178 22.53 -6.84 -34.58
N LEU A 179 21.78 -7.14 -33.51
CA LEU A 179 20.70 -6.29 -33.02
C LEU A 179 21.22 -4.93 -32.55
N VAL A 180 22.33 -4.91 -31.81
CA VAL A 180 22.97 -3.68 -31.32
C VAL A 180 23.52 -2.83 -32.46
N ARG A 181 24.21 -3.43 -33.44
CA ARG A 181 24.73 -2.73 -34.63
C ARG A 181 23.62 -2.12 -35.47
N GLY A 182 22.53 -2.86 -35.65
CA GLY A 182 21.39 -2.42 -36.46
C GLY A 182 20.40 -1.51 -35.73
N GLY A 183 20.52 -1.33 -34.41
CA GLY A 183 19.47 -0.69 -33.60
C GLY A 183 18.13 -1.43 -33.69
N LEU A 184 18.16 -2.76 -33.85
CA LEU A 184 16.98 -3.57 -34.10
C LEU A 184 16.43 -4.15 -32.80
N CYS A 185 15.19 -3.78 -32.48
CA CYS A 185 14.48 -4.31 -31.32
C CYS A 185 13.82 -5.67 -31.64
N ALA A 186 14.08 -6.67 -30.82
CA ALA A 186 13.55 -8.04 -30.89
C ALA A 186 12.52 -8.36 -29.80
N CYS A 187 11.90 -7.34 -29.20
CA CYS A 187 10.79 -7.52 -28.25
C CYS A 187 9.50 -7.99 -28.97
N ASP A 188 8.57 -8.60 -28.23
CA ASP A 188 7.34 -9.17 -28.82
C ASP A 188 6.49 -8.11 -29.56
N LEU A 189 6.46 -6.88 -29.04
CA LEU A 189 5.69 -5.78 -29.62
C LEU A 189 6.23 -5.44 -31.02
N CYS A 190 7.54 -5.21 -31.10
CA CYS A 190 8.25 -4.96 -32.35
C CYS A 190 8.08 -6.10 -33.35
N GLN A 191 8.17 -7.36 -32.91
CA GLN A 191 7.96 -8.51 -33.79
C GLN A 191 6.52 -8.57 -34.31
N ALA A 192 5.52 -8.33 -33.45
CA ALA A 192 4.12 -8.35 -33.84
C ALA A 192 3.77 -7.23 -34.83
N LEU A 193 4.28 -6.02 -34.61
CA LEU A 193 4.05 -4.88 -35.49
C LEU A 193 4.79 -5.03 -36.82
N ARG A 194 6.04 -5.53 -36.82
CA ARG A 194 6.75 -5.86 -38.07
C ARG A 194 6.03 -6.93 -38.88
N ALA A 195 5.55 -7.99 -38.22
CA ALA A 195 4.74 -9.01 -38.89
C ALA A 195 3.46 -8.43 -39.51
N LYS A 196 2.77 -7.53 -38.79
CA LYS A 196 1.55 -6.85 -39.29
C LYS A 196 1.83 -5.97 -40.51
N LEU A 197 3.01 -5.34 -40.57
CA LEU A 197 3.45 -4.47 -41.67
C LEU A 197 4.24 -5.21 -42.76
N SER A 198 4.36 -6.54 -42.67
CA SER A 198 5.18 -7.34 -43.58
C SER A 198 6.66 -6.89 -43.65
N LEU A 199 7.19 -6.34 -42.56
CA LEU A 199 8.60 -5.95 -42.42
C LEU A 199 9.47 -7.14 -41.97
N PRO A 200 10.77 -7.16 -42.30
CA PRO A 200 11.69 -8.19 -41.83
C PRO A 200 11.69 -8.32 -40.30
N LEU A 201 11.51 -9.54 -39.80
CA LEU A 201 11.53 -9.81 -38.36
C LEU A 201 12.96 -9.71 -37.81
N ALA A 202 13.07 -9.27 -36.55
CA ALA A 202 14.37 -9.22 -35.89
C ALA A 202 14.84 -10.64 -35.52
N PRO A 203 16.15 -10.94 -35.57
CA PRO A 203 16.70 -12.24 -35.18
C PRO A 203 16.33 -12.67 -33.74
N GLU A 204 15.60 -13.78 -33.59
CA GLU A 204 15.21 -14.37 -32.29
C GLU A 204 16.15 -15.50 -31.83
N ALA A 205 16.20 -15.73 -30.51
CA ALA A 205 16.93 -16.85 -29.92
C ALA A 205 16.29 -18.21 -30.26
N VAL A 206 17.12 -19.22 -30.56
CA VAL A 206 16.65 -20.59 -30.85
C VAL A 206 16.13 -21.23 -29.56
N ARG A 207 14.85 -21.56 -29.50
CA ARG A 207 14.27 -22.28 -28.35
C ARG A 207 14.79 -23.71 -28.31
N PRO A 208 15.23 -24.25 -27.15
CA PRO A 208 15.35 -25.70 -27.01
C PRO A 208 13.95 -26.32 -27.11
N LYS A 209 13.76 -27.26 -28.04
CA LYS A 209 12.51 -28.03 -28.17
C LYS A 209 12.27 -28.77 -26.86
N ARG A 210 11.12 -28.52 -26.22
CA ARG A 210 10.65 -29.34 -25.09
C ARG A 210 10.19 -30.69 -25.61
N GLU A 211 10.80 -31.78 -25.14
CA GLU A 211 10.26 -33.13 -25.35
C GLU A 211 8.90 -33.29 -24.64
N PRO A 212 7.96 -34.07 -25.21
CA PRO A 212 6.68 -34.32 -24.57
C PRO A 212 6.86 -35.21 -23.35
N LYS A 213 6.44 -34.71 -22.17
CA LYS A 213 6.42 -35.52 -20.94
C LYS A 213 5.42 -36.67 -21.07
N PRO A 214 5.76 -37.90 -20.60
CA PRO A 214 4.83 -39.02 -20.62
C PRO A 214 3.69 -38.76 -19.64
N LYS A 215 2.46 -39.14 -20.05
CA LYS A 215 1.25 -39.01 -19.24
C LYS A 215 1.37 -39.87 -17.97
N ALA A 216 1.44 -39.23 -16.81
CA ALA A 216 1.43 -39.91 -15.52
C ALA A 216 0.02 -40.45 -15.24
N LYS A 217 -0.06 -41.76 -14.96
CA LYS A 217 -1.27 -42.42 -14.47
C LYS A 217 -1.59 -41.92 -13.05
N ALA A 218 -2.88 -41.74 -12.78
CA ALA A 218 -3.39 -41.39 -11.46
C ALA A 218 -2.96 -42.40 -10.39
N LYS A 219 -2.51 -41.91 -9.23
CA LYS A 219 -2.33 -42.70 -8.01
C LYS A 219 -3.20 -42.09 -6.89
N PRO A 220 -3.69 -42.93 -5.97
CA PRO A 220 -4.79 -42.60 -5.09
C PRO A 220 -4.38 -41.68 -3.95
N THR A 221 -5.28 -40.76 -3.61
CA THR A 221 -5.17 -39.86 -2.45
C THR A 221 -5.45 -40.62 -1.16
N ALA A 222 -4.42 -40.79 -0.33
CA ALA A 222 -4.57 -41.02 1.10
C ALA A 222 -4.01 -39.79 1.83
N LYS A 223 -4.88 -39.11 2.60
CA LYS A 223 -4.50 -38.01 3.48
C LYS A 223 -3.67 -38.57 4.63
N ALA A 224 -2.38 -38.25 4.68
CA ALA A 224 -1.56 -38.46 5.86
C ALA A 224 -1.63 -37.18 6.71
N GLN A 225 -2.21 -37.28 7.90
CA GLN A 225 -2.00 -36.30 8.97
C GLN A 225 -0.53 -36.43 9.40
N VAL A 226 0.27 -35.40 9.14
CA VAL A 226 1.64 -35.33 9.65
C VAL A 226 1.59 -34.58 10.97
N THR A 227 1.73 -35.31 12.07
CA THR A 227 1.93 -34.75 13.41
C THR A 227 3.42 -34.42 13.57
N HIS A 228 3.79 -33.16 13.39
CA HIS A 228 5.13 -32.70 13.77
C HIS A 228 5.19 -32.49 15.30
N ALA A 229 6.12 -33.16 15.96
CA ALA A 229 6.48 -32.88 17.34
C ALA A 229 7.06 -31.47 17.42
N THR A 230 6.30 -30.55 17.99
CA THR A 230 6.65 -29.13 18.14
C THR A 230 7.66 -28.98 19.27
N THR A 231 8.93 -28.81 18.93
CA THR A 231 9.79 -27.96 19.75
C THR A 231 9.16 -26.56 19.73
N HIS A 232 8.64 -26.09 20.87
CA HIS A 232 8.07 -24.75 21.00
C HIS A 232 9.17 -23.69 20.82
N THR A 233 9.51 -23.36 19.57
CA THR A 233 10.36 -22.21 19.26
C THR A 233 9.57 -20.96 19.60
N ASP A 234 10.05 -20.16 20.55
CA ASP A 234 9.43 -18.89 20.91
C ASP A 234 9.41 -17.97 19.67
N LEU A 235 8.28 -17.31 19.43
CA LEU A 235 8.12 -16.34 18.34
C LEU A 235 9.20 -15.27 18.40
N ALA A 236 9.71 -14.93 19.60
CA ALA A 236 10.78 -13.95 19.81
C ALA A 236 12.14 -14.33 19.31
N SER A 237 12.43 -15.61 19.33
CA SER A 237 13.68 -16.16 18.82
C SER A 237 13.57 -16.68 17.38
N ALA A 238 12.35 -16.70 16.82
CA ALA A 238 12.10 -17.24 15.49
C ALA A 238 12.73 -16.37 14.40
N LYS A 239 13.36 -17.02 13.41
CA LYS A 239 13.89 -16.33 12.22
C LYS A 239 12.75 -15.67 11.46
N TYR A 240 12.93 -14.39 11.13
CA TYR A 240 12.03 -13.67 10.23
C TYR A 240 12.38 -14.02 8.79
N LEU A 241 11.51 -14.78 8.12
CA LEU A 241 11.70 -15.17 6.73
C LEU A 241 10.74 -14.41 5.83
N THR A 242 11.20 -14.05 4.63
CA THR A 242 10.41 -13.30 3.65
C THR A 242 10.16 -14.10 2.38
N ALA A 243 9.33 -13.58 1.48
CA ALA A 243 9.21 -14.14 0.13
C ALA A 243 10.54 -14.20 -0.66
N LEU A 244 11.56 -13.41 -0.29
CA LEU A 244 12.90 -13.48 -0.89
C LEU A 244 13.67 -14.75 -0.48
N ASP A 245 13.31 -15.31 0.68
CA ASP A 245 13.95 -16.49 1.26
C ASP A 245 13.33 -17.80 0.77
N ALA A 246 12.53 -17.76 -0.31
CA ALA A 246 11.78 -18.92 -0.81
C ALA A 246 12.65 -20.17 -1.06
N LYS A 247 13.90 -20.00 -1.48
CA LYS A 247 14.84 -21.13 -1.64
C LYS A 247 15.24 -21.75 -0.30
N HIS A 248 15.52 -20.91 0.70
CA HIS A 248 15.83 -21.33 2.06
C HIS A 248 14.63 -22.01 2.70
N ILE A 249 13.45 -21.38 2.64
CA ILE A 249 12.19 -21.93 3.17
C ILE A 249 11.87 -23.31 2.58
N LEU A 250 12.08 -23.49 1.27
CA LEU A 250 11.83 -24.79 0.63
C LEU A 250 12.90 -25.84 0.94
N ALA A 251 14.08 -25.45 1.38
CA ALA A 251 15.16 -26.36 1.80
C ALA A 251 15.09 -26.69 3.30
N HIS A 252 14.60 -25.73 4.10
CA HIS A 252 14.52 -25.74 5.56
C HIS A 252 13.13 -25.32 6.03
N PRO A 253 12.07 -26.09 5.72
CA PRO A 253 10.70 -25.73 6.10
C PRO A 253 10.51 -25.62 7.61
N GLU A 254 11.35 -26.30 8.42
CA GLU A 254 11.37 -26.22 9.88
C GLU A 254 11.69 -24.83 10.44
N ASP A 255 12.41 -24.00 9.67
CA ASP A 255 12.74 -22.62 10.06
C ASP A 255 11.56 -21.65 9.88
N ALA A 256 10.52 -22.05 9.13
CA ALA A 256 9.43 -21.17 8.71
C ALA A 256 8.35 -20.98 9.80
N VAL A 257 8.76 -20.39 10.92
CA VAL A 257 7.88 -20.06 12.06
C VAL A 257 7.24 -18.68 11.89
N VAL A 258 8.01 -17.69 11.46
CA VAL A 258 7.55 -16.33 11.14
C VAL A 258 7.83 -16.07 9.67
N LEU A 259 6.77 -15.95 8.89
CA LEU A 259 6.85 -15.86 7.44
C LEU A 259 6.11 -14.61 6.93
N ASP A 260 6.85 -13.65 6.40
CA ASP A 260 6.29 -12.48 5.73
C ASP A 260 6.38 -12.61 4.21
N LEU A 261 5.28 -12.99 3.58
CA LEU A 261 5.19 -13.02 2.14
C LEU A 261 4.62 -11.72 1.56
N GLY A 262 4.29 -10.73 2.39
CA GLY A 262 3.73 -9.45 1.98
C GLY A 262 4.78 -8.42 1.55
N GLY A 263 4.32 -7.35 0.90
CA GLY A 263 5.19 -6.20 0.60
C GLY A 263 4.75 -5.40 -0.63
N ARG A 264 4.98 -4.08 -0.56
CA ARG A 264 4.70 -3.10 -1.64
C ARG A 264 5.41 -3.45 -2.96
N TRP A 265 6.53 -4.17 -2.87
CA TRP A 265 7.39 -4.61 -3.98
C TRP A 265 6.91 -5.90 -4.66
N PHE A 266 5.87 -6.56 -4.13
CA PHE A 266 5.31 -7.80 -4.67
C PHE A 266 3.99 -7.60 -5.44
N ALA A 267 3.55 -6.36 -5.66
CA ALA A 267 2.43 -6.01 -6.52
C ALA A 267 2.68 -6.50 -7.97
N GLY A 268 2.40 -7.78 -8.25
CA GLY A 268 2.61 -8.45 -9.53
C GLY A 268 3.41 -9.75 -9.49
N LYS A 269 4.20 -10.03 -8.43
CA LYS A 269 4.90 -11.31 -8.27
C LYS A 269 4.02 -12.27 -7.47
N SER A 270 3.33 -13.17 -8.16
CA SER A 270 2.63 -14.27 -7.50
C SER A 270 3.63 -15.14 -6.73
N ILE A 271 3.36 -15.37 -5.45
CA ILE A 271 4.11 -16.30 -4.61
C ILE A 271 4.17 -17.65 -5.33
N SER A 272 5.35 -18.26 -5.36
CA SER A 272 5.55 -19.45 -6.19
C SER A 272 4.55 -20.54 -5.82
N PRO A 273 3.88 -21.20 -6.77
CA PRO A 273 2.91 -22.25 -6.47
C PRO A 273 3.48 -23.36 -5.58
N LYS A 274 4.79 -23.64 -5.72
CA LYS A 274 5.52 -24.61 -4.90
C LYS A 274 5.62 -24.17 -3.43
N LEU A 275 5.94 -22.90 -3.17
CA LEU A 275 5.97 -22.36 -1.81
C LEU A 275 4.56 -22.35 -1.21
N ARG A 276 3.56 -21.89 -1.97
CA ARG A 276 2.15 -21.88 -1.54
C ARG A 276 1.65 -23.29 -1.16
N SER A 277 1.90 -24.29 -2.01
CA SER A 277 1.49 -25.67 -1.73
C SER A 277 2.22 -26.31 -0.54
N ALA A 278 3.35 -25.73 -0.12
CA ALA A 278 4.14 -26.25 0.99
C ALA A 278 3.81 -25.59 2.33
N LEU A 279 3.05 -24.48 2.35
CA LEU A 279 2.67 -23.77 3.58
C LEU A 279 2.05 -24.70 4.64
N PRO A 280 1.09 -25.59 4.31
CA PRO A 280 0.45 -26.45 5.32
C PRO A 280 1.40 -27.42 6.03
N SER A 281 2.58 -27.67 5.46
CA SER A 281 3.61 -28.56 6.04
C SER A 281 4.64 -27.84 6.91
N MET A 282 4.57 -26.52 7.02
CA MET A 282 5.52 -25.68 7.75
C MET A 282 4.98 -25.30 9.13
N PRO A 283 5.83 -25.10 10.15
CA PRO A 283 5.43 -24.74 11.51
C PRO A 283 5.09 -23.23 11.63
N ILE A 284 4.30 -22.70 10.69
CA ILE A 284 4.01 -21.26 10.59
C ILE A 284 3.08 -20.84 11.73
N ARG A 285 3.56 -19.91 12.55
CA ARG A 285 2.81 -19.29 13.66
C ARG A 285 2.45 -17.83 13.37
N ALA A 286 3.20 -17.15 12.50
CA ALA A 286 2.86 -15.80 12.05
C ALA A 286 3.02 -15.68 10.53
N LEU A 287 1.98 -15.22 9.85
CA LEU A 287 1.94 -15.10 8.39
C LEU A 287 1.55 -13.69 7.93
N GLY A 288 2.42 -13.07 7.13
CA GLY A 288 2.15 -11.82 6.42
C GLY A 288 1.81 -12.04 4.96
N LEU A 289 0.68 -11.46 4.48
CA LEU A 289 0.23 -11.53 3.08
C LEU A 289 -0.18 -10.16 2.50
N TYR A 290 0.17 -9.07 3.18
CA TYR A 290 -0.21 -7.70 2.83
C TYR A 290 0.30 -7.22 1.46
N HIS A 291 -0.40 -6.26 0.84
CA HIS A 291 -0.05 -5.65 -0.46
C HIS A 291 0.02 -6.61 -1.67
N HIS A 292 -0.69 -7.73 -1.60
CA HIS A 292 -0.97 -8.53 -2.79
C HIS A 292 -2.40 -8.26 -3.24
N ARG A 293 -2.66 -8.19 -4.54
CA ARG A 293 -4.05 -8.17 -5.08
C ARG A 293 -4.73 -9.54 -4.91
N ILE A 294 -4.75 -10.06 -3.68
CA ILE A 294 -5.33 -11.36 -3.30
C ILE A 294 -6.84 -11.17 -3.29
N ARG A 295 -7.48 -11.58 -4.39
CA ARG A 295 -8.95 -11.57 -4.48
C ARG A 295 -9.62 -12.52 -3.48
N GLU A 296 -8.90 -13.54 -3.02
CA GLU A 296 -9.36 -14.52 -2.03
C GLU A 296 -8.18 -15.08 -1.24
N LEU A 297 -8.29 -15.17 0.08
CA LEU A 297 -7.26 -15.82 0.90
C LEU A 297 -7.17 -17.30 0.51
N TRP A 298 -5.94 -17.79 0.34
CA TRP A 298 -5.67 -19.11 -0.22
C TRP A 298 -6.17 -20.25 0.67
N PRO A 299 -6.76 -21.32 0.11
CA PRO A 299 -7.21 -22.47 0.88
C PRO A 299 -6.15 -23.06 1.82
N GLU A 300 -4.89 -23.05 1.38
CA GLU A 300 -3.73 -23.56 2.14
C GLU A 300 -3.49 -22.78 3.44
N VAL A 301 -3.92 -21.53 3.54
CA VAL A 301 -3.78 -20.73 4.78
C VAL A 301 -4.70 -21.26 5.87
N TYR A 302 -5.91 -21.74 5.52
CA TYR A 302 -6.85 -22.31 6.49
C TYR A 302 -6.40 -23.68 7.03
N GLU A 303 -5.34 -24.26 6.48
CA GLU A 303 -4.74 -25.52 6.95
C GLU A 303 -3.60 -25.30 7.95
N LEU A 304 -3.24 -24.05 8.24
CA LEU A 304 -2.19 -23.69 9.21
C LEU A 304 -2.73 -23.77 10.66
N SER A 305 -2.77 -24.98 11.22
CA SER A 305 -3.32 -25.25 12.56
C SER A 305 -2.56 -24.56 13.71
N ASP A 306 -1.31 -24.18 13.49
CA ASP A 306 -0.45 -23.49 14.46
C ASP A 306 -0.43 -21.97 14.32
N LEU A 307 -1.22 -21.42 13.38
CA LEU A 307 -1.21 -19.99 13.09
C LEU A 307 -1.81 -19.18 14.24
N GLU A 308 -1.02 -18.25 14.79
CA GLU A 308 -1.39 -17.34 15.87
C GLU A 308 -1.62 -15.91 15.37
N ILE A 309 -0.93 -15.51 14.30
CA ILE A 309 -1.01 -14.16 13.74
C ILE A 309 -1.19 -14.20 12.23
N LEU A 310 -2.20 -13.49 11.74
CA LEU A 310 -2.48 -13.36 10.31
C LEU A 310 -2.58 -11.89 9.90
N TYR A 311 -1.74 -11.46 8.98
CA TYR A 311 -1.66 -10.07 8.53
C TYR A 311 -2.11 -9.93 7.06
N LEU A 312 -3.31 -9.36 6.85
CA LEU A 312 -4.00 -9.24 5.55
C LEU A 312 -4.28 -7.78 5.14
N TYR A 313 -3.51 -6.85 5.67
CA TYR A 313 -3.65 -5.43 5.33
C TYR A 313 -3.53 -5.18 3.82
N ASP A 314 -4.44 -4.38 3.26
CA ASP A 314 -4.42 -3.97 1.85
C ASP A 314 -4.25 -5.16 0.88
N THR A 315 -5.09 -6.19 1.06
CA THR A 315 -5.09 -7.38 0.19
C THR A 315 -6.23 -7.39 -0.83
N ASN A 316 -7.18 -6.46 -0.71
CA ASN A 316 -8.35 -6.29 -1.58
C ASN A 316 -9.21 -7.58 -1.68
N ILE A 317 -9.47 -8.23 -0.54
CA ILE A 317 -10.38 -9.38 -0.44
C ILE A 317 -11.83 -8.86 -0.49
N PRO A 318 -12.54 -8.92 -1.64
CA PRO A 318 -13.79 -8.18 -1.83
C PRO A 318 -15.00 -8.89 -1.22
N ARG A 319 -14.89 -10.19 -0.95
CA ARG A 319 -15.96 -11.03 -0.37
C ARG A 319 -15.78 -11.32 1.13
N GLY A 320 -14.71 -10.81 1.75
CA GLY A 320 -14.31 -11.18 3.12
C GLY A 320 -13.69 -12.57 3.23
N LEU A 321 -13.52 -13.05 4.47
CA LEU A 321 -13.03 -14.39 4.77
C LEU A 321 -14.22 -15.37 4.89
N PRO A 322 -14.13 -16.58 4.30
CA PRO A 322 -15.19 -17.59 4.34
C PRO A 322 -15.16 -18.38 5.67
N PRO A 323 -16.14 -19.27 5.96
CA PRO A 323 -16.23 -20.00 7.22
C PRO A 323 -14.98 -20.81 7.61
N GLU A 324 -14.15 -21.18 6.64
CA GLU A 324 -12.90 -21.92 6.83
C GLU A 324 -11.90 -21.19 7.72
N VAL A 325 -12.02 -19.86 7.87
CA VAL A 325 -11.22 -19.09 8.84
C VAL A 325 -11.35 -19.61 10.27
N GLY A 326 -12.51 -20.19 10.63
CA GLY A 326 -12.73 -20.79 11.94
C GLY A 326 -11.86 -22.02 12.23
N ARG A 327 -11.18 -22.59 11.23
CA ARG A 327 -10.20 -23.68 11.41
C ARG A 327 -8.90 -23.22 12.07
N LEU A 328 -8.64 -21.91 12.09
CA LEU A 328 -7.46 -21.31 12.70
C LEU A 328 -7.66 -21.19 14.23
N GLU A 329 -7.82 -22.33 14.92
CA GLU A 329 -8.22 -22.39 16.33
C GLU A 329 -7.23 -21.74 17.31
N LYS A 330 -5.98 -21.52 16.88
CA LYS A 330 -4.92 -20.85 17.65
C LYS A 330 -4.74 -19.39 17.29
N LEU A 331 -5.53 -18.85 16.35
CA LEU A 331 -5.40 -17.46 15.90
C LEU A 331 -5.70 -16.50 17.06
N ARG A 332 -4.75 -15.62 17.36
CA ARG A 332 -4.83 -14.58 18.40
C ARG A 332 -5.01 -13.19 17.81
N ALA A 333 -4.48 -12.97 16.61
CA ALA A 333 -4.46 -11.67 15.96
C ALA A 333 -4.81 -11.74 14.49
N ILE A 334 -5.62 -10.80 14.03
CA ILE A 334 -5.83 -10.57 12.60
C ILE A 334 -5.87 -9.09 12.27
N ASP A 335 -5.20 -8.70 11.18
CA ASP A 335 -5.34 -7.36 10.59
C ASP A 335 -5.98 -7.46 9.21
N LEU A 336 -7.12 -6.80 9.06
CA LEU A 336 -7.96 -6.74 7.87
C LEU A 336 -8.03 -5.33 7.28
N GLY A 337 -7.22 -4.40 7.76
CA GLY A 337 -7.23 -3.00 7.35
C GLY A 337 -7.04 -2.81 5.85
N TYR A 338 -7.65 -1.76 5.30
CA TYR A 338 -7.55 -1.41 3.88
C TYR A 338 -8.02 -2.53 2.92
N ASN A 339 -8.89 -3.43 3.38
CA ASN A 339 -9.67 -4.32 2.50
C ASN A 339 -10.99 -3.66 2.07
N SER A 340 -11.73 -4.34 1.17
CA SER A 340 -12.97 -3.77 0.61
C SER A 340 -13.99 -3.46 1.72
N ARG A 341 -14.59 -2.26 1.69
CA ARG A 341 -15.67 -1.86 2.62
C ARG A 341 -16.95 -2.70 2.49
N SER A 342 -17.08 -3.46 1.40
CA SER A 342 -18.18 -4.42 1.17
C SER A 342 -17.86 -5.84 1.62
N ALA A 343 -16.65 -6.09 2.13
CA ALA A 343 -16.26 -7.40 2.63
C ALA A 343 -17.16 -7.78 3.80
N ARG A 344 -17.74 -8.99 3.75
CA ARG A 344 -18.51 -9.57 4.84
C ARG A 344 -17.63 -10.62 5.51
N TRP A 345 -17.18 -10.34 6.73
CA TRP A 345 -16.39 -11.29 7.50
C TRP A 345 -17.30 -12.39 8.04
N ASP A 346 -16.97 -13.64 7.74
CA ASP A 346 -17.77 -14.76 8.23
C ASP A 346 -17.74 -14.81 9.77
N PRO A 347 -18.89 -15.02 10.41
CA PRO A 347 -19.01 -15.38 11.82
C PRO A 347 -17.96 -16.30 12.43
N ALA A 348 -17.49 -17.28 11.65
CA ALA A 348 -16.52 -18.27 12.10
C ALA A 348 -15.22 -17.63 12.61
N LEU A 349 -14.83 -16.46 12.07
CA LEU A 349 -13.67 -15.71 12.56
C LEU A 349 -13.82 -15.36 14.04
N PHE A 350 -15.01 -14.90 14.43
CA PHE A 350 -15.24 -14.44 15.78
C PHE A 350 -15.49 -15.58 16.76
N ARG A 351 -15.86 -16.77 16.27
CA ARG A 351 -15.99 -17.97 17.13
C ARG A 351 -14.64 -18.58 17.53
N ILE A 352 -13.51 -18.12 16.98
CA ILE A 352 -12.19 -18.61 17.35
C ILE A 352 -11.92 -18.29 18.83
N PRO A 353 -11.68 -19.29 19.71
CA PRO A 353 -11.61 -19.08 21.16
C PRO A 353 -10.34 -18.33 21.60
N THR A 354 -9.29 -18.32 20.79
CA THR A 354 -8.02 -17.66 21.12
C THR A 354 -7.92 -16.21 20.61
N LEU A 355 -8.90 -15.74 19.83
CA LEU A 355 -8.81 -14.44 19.16
C LEU A 355 -8.89 -13.26 20.16
N GLU A 356 -7.84 -12.46 20.21
CA GLU A 356 -7.66 -11.35 21.17
C GLU A 356 -7.67 -9.97 20.47
N VAL A 357 -7.20 -9.91 19.23
CA VAL A 357 -6.99 -8.66 18.48
C VAL A 357 -7.58 -8.78 17.08
N VAL A 358 -8.46 -7.86 16.74
CA VAL A 358 -9.01 -7.72 15.39
C VAL A 358 -8.86 -6.29 14.93
N LEU A 359 -8.08 -6.10 13.87
CA LEU A 359 -7.81 -4.78 13.29
C LEU A 359 -8.50 -4.60 11.94
N GLY A 360 -8.98 -3.39 11.68
CA GLY A 360 -9.33 -2.93 10.34
C GLY A 360 -10.48 -3.67 9.69
N LEU A 361 -11.48 -4.12 10.47
CA LEU A 361 -12.64 -4.83 9.93
C LEU A 361 -13.27 -4.08 8.76
N GLY A 362 -13.37 -2.75 8.85
CA GLY A 362 -14.05 -1.95 7.84
C GLY A 362 -15.54 -2.29 7.74
N GLY A 363 -16.33 -1.31 7.31
CA GLY A 363 -17.79 -1.42 7.31
C GLY A 363 -18.40 -0.61 8.46
N ASP A 364 -19.66 -0.25 8.27
CA ASP A 364 -20.40 0.61 9.21
C ASP A 364 -21.09 -0.21 10.32
N GLU A 365 -21.02 -1.55 10.26
CA GLU A 365 -21.74 -2.49 11.14
C GLU A 365 -20.86 -3.72 11.49
N PRO A 366 -20.85 -4.16 12.76
CA PRO A 366 -20.11 -5.34 13.19
C PRO A 366 -20.79 -6.67 12.80
N PRO A 367 -20.05 -7.77 12.64
CA PRO A 367 -20.64 -9.06 12.24
C PRO A 367 -21.51 -9.70 13.35
N PRO A 368 -22.67 -10.31 13.02
CA PRO A 368 -23.69 -10.75 13.99
C PRO A 368 -23.22 -11.74 15.07
N ASP A 369 -22.21 -12.56 14.78
CA ASP A 369 -21.82 -13.71 15.61
C ASP A 369 -20.61 -13.44 16.52
N LEU A 370 -20.15 -12.18 16.61
CA LEU A 370 -19.11 -11.75 17.57
C LEU A 370 -19.48 -12.09 19.03
N LEU A 371 -20.78 -12.29 19.30
CA LEU A 371 -21.39 -12.45 20.62
C LEU A 371 -21.49 -13.89 21.13
N ALA A 372 -21.34 -14.91 20.29
CA ALA A 372 -21.53 -16.32 20.69
C ALA A 372 -20.25 -16.99 21.24
N ARG A 373 -19.27 -16.20 21.71
CA ARG A 373 -17.91 -16.70 22.06
C ARG A 373 -17.83 -17.37 23.43
N PRO A 374 -17.11 -18.50 23.55
CA PRO A 374 -16.66 -19.00 24.85
C PRO A 374 -15.32 -18.36 25.30
N ALA A 375 -15.36 -17.83 26.52
CA ALA A 375 -14.31 -17.75 27.56
C ALA A 375 -12.98 -16.99 27.37
N ARG A 376 -12.60 -16.41 26.21
CA ARG A 376 -11.51 -15.41 26.18
C ARG A 376 -11.94 -14.09 25.54
N PRO A 377 -11.72 -12.94 26.21
CA PRO A 377 -12.23 -11.67 25.73
C PRO A 377 -11.37 -11.13 24.59
N LEU A 378 -12.04 -10.62 23.56
CA LEU A 378 -11.43 -9.70 22.62
C LEU A 378 -10.95 -8.47 23.40
N ARG A 379 -9.67 -8.09 23.25
CA ARG A 379 -9.04 -6.96 23.96
C ARG A 379 -8.97 -5.71 23.09
N VAL A 380 -8.78 -5.91 21.79
CA VAL A 380 -8.59 -4.85 20.79
C VAL A 380 -9.56 -5.11 19.64
N LEU A 381 -10.41 -4.12 19.39
CA LEU A 381 -11.36 -4.13 18.29
C LEU A 381 -11.27 -2.81 17.51
N ASP A 382 -10.81 -2.89 16.27
CA ASP A 382 -10.81 -1.76 15.35
C ASP A 382 -11.85 -1.97 14.25
N MET A 383 -12.93 -1.17 14.34
CA MET A 383 -14.00 -1.07 13.34
C MET A 383 -13.91 0.24 12.55
N GLY A 384 -12.77 0.93 12.60
CA GLY A 384 -12.54 2.21 11.96
C GLY A 384 -12.75 2.15 10.45
N SER A 385 -13.43 3.17 9.95
CA SER A 385 -13.60 3.37 8.52
C SER A 385 -12.50 4.34 8.09
N TRP A 386 -11.37 3.82 7.62
CA TRP A 386 -10.31 4.66 7.04
C TRP A 386 -10.87 5.41 5.81
N ARG A 387 -11.38 6.63 6.02
CA ARG A 387 -11.71 7.57 4.94
C ARG A 387 -10.40 8.18 4.47
N ARG A 388 -9.94 7.84 3.27
CA ARG A 388 -9.26 8.87 2.46
C ARG A 388 -10.37 9.78 1.91
N PRO A 389 -10.47 11.06 2.30
CA PRO A 389 -11.35 11.99 1.62
C PRO A 389 -10.80 12.20 0.21
N GLY A 390 -11.52 11.72 -0.80
CA GLY A 390 -11.07 11.88 -2.19
C GLY A 390 -11.97 11.29 -3.27
N SER A 391 -12.78 10.26 -3.01
CA SER A 391 -13.66 9.72 -4.07
C SER A 391 -15.12 10.14 -3.89
N LYS A 392 -15.62 10.83 -4.92
CA LYS A 392 -17.05 11.10 -5.17
C LYS A 392 -17.93 9.86 -5.00
N ALA A 393 -17.37 8.67 -5.20
CA ALA A 393 -17.99 7.35 -4.98
C ALA A 393 -18.53 7.14 -3.55
N ALA A 394 -17.91 7.74 -2.52
CA ALA A 394 -18.42 7.66 -1.14
C ALA A 394 -19.72 8.44 -0.92
N ARG A 395 -20.07 9.38 -1.82
CA ARG A 395 -21.33 10.13 -1.79
C ARG A 395 -22.47 9.37 -2.47
N GLU A 396 -22.15 8.52 -3.44
CA GLU A 396 -23.12 7.71 -4.19
C GLU A 396 -23.51 6.43 -3.42
N LEU A 397 -22.59 5.84 -2.64
CA LEU A 397 -22.88 4.71 -1.74
C LEU A 397 -23.82 5.04 -0.57
N ARG A 398 -24.20 6.31 -0.38
CA ARG A 398 -25.11 6.76 0.68
C ARG A 398 -26.59 6.49 0.36
N LEU A 399 -26.91 6.11 -0.90
CA LEU A 399 -28.28 5.88 -1.37
C LEU A 399 -28.70 4.40 -1.36
N GLU A 400 -27.76 3.45 -1.27
CA GLU A 400 -28.08 2.01 -1.27
C GLU A 400 -28.16 1.39 0.14
N ALA A 401 -27.88 2.16 1.21
CA ALA A 401 -27.88 1.68 2.60
C ALA A 401 -29.28 1.65 3.26
N ALA A 402 -30.33 1.41 2.47
CA ALA A 402 -31.69 1.23 2.94
C ALA A 402 -32.19 -0.14 2.47
N ILE A 403 -31.82 -1.21 3.19
CA ILE A 403 -32.51 -2.50 3.36
C ILE A 403 -31.57 -3.34 4.24
N TYR A 404 -31.80 -3.41 5.57
CA TYR A 404 -31.46 -4.58 6.39
C TYR A 404 -32.35 -4.60 7.65
N PRO A 405 -33.29 -5.57 7.77
CA PRO A 405 -33.96 -5.90 9.01
C PRO A 405 -33.17 -6.97 9.80
N ASP A 406 -33.26 -6.85 11.13
CA ASP A 406 -33.08 -7.89 12.15
C ASP A 406 -31.72 -8.61 12.26
N GLY A 407 -30.85 -8.09 13.15
CA GLY A 407 -29.65 -8.81 13.63
C GLY A 407 -28.60 -7.94 14.33
N PHE A 408 -29.01 -6.87 15.02
CA PHE A 408 -28.11 -5.83 15.53
C PHE A 408 -27.41 -6.21 16.84
N LEU A 409 -26.09 -5.96 16.91
CA LEU A 409 -25.38 -5.72 18.18
C LEU A 409 -25.87 -4.39 18.77
N THR A 410 -26.44 -4.44 19.96
CA THR A 410 -26.88 -3.26 20.71
C THR A 410 -25.73 -2.67 21.53
N SER A 411 -25.86 -1.43 22.00
CA SER A 411 -24.93 -0.84 22.99
C SER A 411 -24.77 -1.74 24.24
N ASP A 412 -25.81 -2.50 24.58
CA ASP A 412 -25.83 -3.44 25.72
C ASP A 412 -25.01 -4.70 25.48
N ASP A 413 -24.69 -5.01 24.22
CA ASP A 413 -23.87 -6.17 23.85
C ASP A 413 -22.38 -5.81 23.86
N MET A 414 -22.03 -4.61 23.37
CA MET A 414 -20.66 -4.07 23.49
C MET A 414 -20.28 -3.79 24.95
N ALA A 415 -21.26 -3.41 25.78
CA ALA A 415 -21.12 -3.26 27.23
C ALA A 415 -20.52 -4.48 27.95
N ARG A 416 -20.71 -5.69 27.40
CA ARG A 416 -20.29 -6.95 28.03
C ARG A 416 -18.88 -7.38 27.64
N MET A 417 -18.26 -6.72 26.67
CA MET A 417 -16.90 -7.04 26.21
C MET A 417 -15.88 -6.24 27.02
N PRO A 418 -14.88 -6.83 27.68
CA PRO A 418 -13.90 -6.07 28.45
C PRO A 418 -12.80 -5.49 27.52
N LEU A 419 -13.20 -4.62 26.59
CA LEU A 419 -12.29 -3.99 25.63
C LEU A 419 -11.34 -3.03 26.34
N ARG A 420 -10.06 -3.05 25.97
CA ARG A 420 -9.07 -2.03 26.37
C ARG A 420 -8.81 -1.02 25.26
N PHE A 421 -9.04 -1.41 24.01
CA PHE A 421 -8.97 -0.55 22.83
C PHE A 421 -10.22 -0.74 21.96
N LEU A 422 -10.81 0.38 21.53
CA LEU A 422 -11.93 0.41 20.60
C LEU A 422 -11.71 1.52 19.59
N TRP A 423 -11.84 1.24 18.30
CA TRP A 423 -11.97 2.27 17.27
C TRP A 423 -13.33 2.17 16.59
N THR A 424 -14.10 3.27 16.56
CA THR A 424 -15.50 3.26 16.09
C THR A 424 -16.00 4.62 15.58
N SER A 425 -17.14 4.63 14.90
CA SER A 425 -17.88 5.86 14.52
C SER A 425 -19.32 5.91 15.03
N LYS A 426 -19.85 4.78 15.53
CA LYS A 426 -21.27 4.62 15.90
C LYS A 426 -21.50 3.82 17.18
N ALA A 427 -20.49 3.10 17.68
CA ALA A 427 -20.64 2.31 18.89
C ALA A 427 -20.81 3.19 20.13
N THR A 428 -21.53 2.66 21.11
CA THR A 428 -21.71 3.25 22.43
C THR A 428 -21.30 2.23 23.49
N LEU A 429 -20.52 2.66 24.47
CA LEU A 429 -20.20 1.86 25.65
C LEU A 429 -20.94 2.41 26.87
N PRO A 430 -21.29 1.54 27.84
CA PRO A 430 -21.90 1.97 29.09
C PRO A 430 -20.90 2.75 29.94
N GLU A 431 -21.43 3.57 30.84
CA GLU A 431 -20.64 4.21 31.88
C GLU A 431 -19.91 3.17 32.75
N GLY A 432 -18.67 3.47 33.15
CA GLY A 432 -17.87 2.58 33.98
C GLY A 432 -17.11 1.50 33.21
N HIS A 433 -17.24 1.43 31.88
CA HIS A 433 -16.49 0.48 31.06
C HIS A 433 -14.97 0.72 31.18
N PRO A 434 -14.12 -0.33 31.34
CA PRO A 434 -12.68 -0.19 31.56
C PRO A 434 -11.89 0.09 30.27
N LEU A 435 -12.47 0.85 29.33
CA LEU A 435 -11.80 1.17 28.07
C LEU A 435 -10.65 2.13 28.32
N GLU A 436 -9.44 1.79 27.87
CA GLU A 436 -8.25 2.61 28.06
C GLU A 436 -7.91 3.45 26.82
N THR A 437 -8.24 2.97 25.63
CA THR A 437 -8.05 3.68 24.36
C THR A 437 -9.29 3.71 23.49
N LEU A 438 -9.63 4.91 23.01
CA LEU A 438 -10.71 5.12 22.06
C LEU A 438 -10.20 5.82 20.80
N GLY A 439 -10.45 5.21 19.64
CA GLY A 439 -10.45 5.88 18.35
C GLY A 439 -11.88 6.23 17.95
N PHE A 440 -12.13 7.47 17.57
CA PHE A 440 -13.46 7.92 17.16
C PHE A 440 -13.43 8.73 15.86
N ASP A 441 -14.19 8.26 14.87
CA ASP A 441 -14.40 8.93 13.59
C ASP A 441 -15.83 9.46 13.50
N GLY A 442 -16.04 10.78 13.47
CA GLY A 442 -17.39 11.33 13.39
C GLY A 442 -17.42 12.84 13.22
N ASP A 443 -18.61 13.43 13.22
CA ASP A 443 -18.73 14.89 13.19
C ASP A 443 -18.47 15.50 14.58
N GLU A 444 -18.99 14.86 15.64
CA GLU A 444 -18.90 15.28 17.04
C GLU A 444 -18.67 14.07 17.94
N LEU A 445 -17.82 14.22 18.97
CA LEU A 445 -17.53 13.16 19.94
C LEU A 445 -18.73 12.96 20.89
N PRO A 446 -19.31 11.75 21.01
CA PRO A 446 -20.48 11.51 21.84
C PRO A 446 -20.22 11.66 23.34
N ARG A 447 -21.24 12.09 24.09
CA ARG A 447 -21.15 12.36 25.54
C ARG A 447 -20.89 11.12 26.40
N TRP A 448 -21.23 9.92 25.93
CA TRP A 448 -20.98 8.68 26.69
C TRP A 448 -19.48 8.46 26.97
N VAL A 449 -18.60 9.02 26.14
CA VAL A 449 -17.14 8.95 26.31
C VAL A 449 -16.70 9.61 27.62
N ALA A 450 -17.46 10.60 28.13
CA ALA A 450 -17.21 11.21 29.43
C ALA A 450 -17.35 10.22 30.60
N GLY A 451 -18.12 9.14 30.41
CA GLY A 451 -18.37 8.10 31.41
C GLY A 451 -17.33 6.97 31.43
N LEU A 452 -16.18 7.12 30.76
CA LEU A 452 -15.13 6.09 30.70
C LEU A 452 -14.02 6.38 31.71
N PRO A 453 -14.02 5.74 32.89
CA PRO A 453 -13.11 6.10 34.00
C PRO A 453 -11.66 5.70 33.76
N ALA A 454 -11.41 4.72 32.88
CA ALA A 454 -10.07 4.20 32.58
C ALA A 454 -9.45 4.82 31.32
N LEU A 455 -10.14 5.75 30.65
CA LEU A 455 -9.71 6.28 29.35
C LEU A 455 -8.45 7.13 29.49
N ARG A 456 -7.36 6.69 28.86
CA ARG A 456 -6.05 7.35 28.87
C ARG A 456 -5.62 7.87 27.50
N HIS A 457 -6.06 7.22 26.43
CA HIS A 457 -5.65 7.56 25.08
C HIS A 457 -6.87 7.78 24.19
N LEU A 458 -6.91 8.92 23.51
CA LEU A 458 -8.04 9.30 22.68
C LEU A 458 -7.55 9.78 21.32
N HIS A 459 -8.01 9.12 20.27
CA HIS A 459 -7.71 9.43 18.88
C HIS A 459 -9.01 9.87 18.21
N LEU A 460 -9.04 11.09 17.66
CA LEU A 460 -10.25 11.70 17.15
C LEU A 460 -10.06 12.12 15.71
N SER A 461 -11.03 11.81 14.86
CA SER A 461 -11.26 12.48 13.59
C SER A 461 -12.62 13.16 13.66
N VAL A 462 -12.65 14.37 14.22
CA VAL A 462 -13.88 15.15 14.48
C VAL A 462 -13.80 16.56 13.92
N LYS A 463 -14.95 17.19 13.64
CA LYS A 463 -15.00 18.58 13.20
C LYS A 463 -14.72 19.56 14.34
N ARG A 464 -15.10 19.19 15.57
CA ARG A 464 -14.99 20.03 16.77
C ARG A 464 -14.78 19.18 18.01
N LEU A 465 -13.89 19.65 18.89
CA LEU A 465 -13.72 19.09 20.22
C LEU A 465 -14.86 19.60 21.13
N PRO A 466 -15.47 18.74 21.95
CA PRO A 466 -16.54 19.17 22.83
C PRO A 466 -15.99 19.91 24.06
N ASP A 467 -16.80 20.82 24.62
CA ASP A 467 -16.40 21.64 25.77
C ASP A 467 -16.20 20.87 27.08
N TRP A 468 -16.79 19.68 27.18
CA TRP A 468 -16.63 18.77 28.31
C TRP A 468 -15.34 17.93 28.22
N LEU A 469 -14.64 17.90 27.07
CA LEU A 469 -13.42 17.11 26.90
C LEU A 469 -12.35 17.36 27.98
N PRO A 470 -12.10 18.60 28.44
CA PRO A 470 -11.15 18.89 29.50
C PRO A 470 -11.49 18.28 30.87
N GLU A 471 -12.73 17.82 31.07
CA GLU A 471 -13.17 17.14 32.29
C GLU A 471 -12.58 15.72 32.42
N LEU A 472 -12.06 15.16 31.31
CA LEU A 472 -11.34 13.88 31.28
C LEU A 472 -9.94 14.00 31.91
N SER A 473 -9.88 14.12 33.23
CA SER A 473 -8.64 14.31 33.98
C SER A 473 -7.64 13.15 33.90
N GLY A 474 -8.10 11.96 33.52
CA GLY A 474 -7.26 10.77 33.29
C GLY A 474 -6.64 10.69 31.89
N LEU A 475 -6.99 11.61 30.99
CA LEU A 475 -6.52 11.56 29.60
C LEU A 475 -5.05 11.99 29.50
N GLU A 476 -4.20 11.06 29.08
CA GLU A 476 -2.75 11.26 28.93
C GLU A 476 -2.36 11.57 27.49
N THR A 477 -3.00 10.92 26.52
CA THR A 477 -2.72 11.07 25.09
C THR A 477 -3.96 11.54 24.35
N LEU A 478 -3.82 12.62 23.57
CA LEU A 478 -4.85 13.10 22.66
C LEU A 478 -4.28 13.29 21.26
N VAL A 479 -4.90 12.65 20.28
CA VAL A 479 -4.60 12.85 18.86
C VAL A 479 -5.85 13.36 18.17
N VAL A 480 -5.72 14.46 17.42
CA VAL A 480 -6.83 15.10 16.72
C VAL A 480 -6.48 15.24 15.24
N HIS A 481 -7.28 14.61 14.39
CA HIS A 481 -7.28 14.76 12.95
C HIS A 481 -8.44 15.66 12.55
N THR A 482 -8.11 16.77 11.88
CA THR A 482 -9.10 17.72 11.40
C THR A 482 -8.76 18.18 9.99
N TYR A 483 -9.75 18.03 9.10
CA TYR A 483 -9.65 18.41 7.68
C TYR A 483 -10.18 19.83 7.42
N ARG A 484 -10.85 20.45 8.40
CA ARG A 484 -11.34 21.83 8.32
C ARG A 484 -11.27 22.45 9.71
N ALA A 485 -10.06 22.57 10.25
CA ALA A 485 -9.88 23.11 11.58
C ALA A 485 -10.21 24.60 11.56
N ASP A 486 -11.32 24.97 12.18
CA ASP A 486 -11.49 26.29 12.75
C ASP A 486 -10.75 26.31 14.09
N ALA A 487 -10.02 27.38 14.39
CA ALA A 487 -9.30 27.53 15.64
C ALA A 487 -10.22 27.39 16.85
N ASP A 488 -11.45 27.89 16.72
CA ASP A 488 -12.48 27.81 17.76
C ASP A 488 -12.90 26.36 18.05
N ALA A 489 -12.79 25.47 17.05
CA ALA A 489 -13.12 24.06 17.20
C ALA A 489 -12.11 23.28 18.06
N LEU A 490 -10.92 23.85 18.31
CA LEU A 490 -9.84 23.25 19.08
C LEU A 490 -9.60 23.94 20.44
N ARG A 491 -10.33 25.01 20.76
CA ARG A 491 -10.24 25.76 22.04
C ARG A 491 -10.29 24.90 23.31
N PRO A 492 -11.01 23.77 23.38
CA PRO A 492 -10.95 22.90 24.57
C PRO A 492 -9.53 22.46 24.94
N LEU A 493 -8.59 22.37 24.00
CA LEU A 493 -7.18 22.05 24.26
C LEU A 493 -6.52 23.01 25.25
N GLU A 494 -6.93 24.28 25.29
CA GLU A 494 -6.38 25.32 26.18
C GLU A 494 -6.78 25.12 27.66
N ARG A 495 -7.50 24.04 27.97
CA ARG A 495 -7.92 23.66 29.33
C ARG A 495 -7.42 22.27 29.74
N MET A 496 -6.71 21.54 28.87
CA MET A 496 -6.37 20.12 29.07
C MET A 496 -5.06 19.88 29.83
N ARG A 497 -4.98 20.37 31.07
CA ARG A 497 -3.74 20.37 31.91
C ARG A 497 -3.13 18.99 32.20
N ALA A 498 -3.88 17.90 32.03
CA ALA A 498 -3.43 16.54 32.34
C ALA A 498 -2.62 15.88 31.20
N LEU A 499 -2.67 16.43 29.98
CA LEU A 499 -2.08 15.81 28.80
C LEU A 499 -0.55 15.68 28.90
N ARG A 500 -0.05 14.51 28.52
CA ARG A 500 1.38 14.20 28.36
C ARG A 500 1.79 14.12 26.89
N ARG A 501 0.89 13.70 26.01
CA ARG A 501 1.11 13.53 24.58
C ARG A 501 -0.01 14.19 23.78
N LEU A 502 0.33 15.11 22.87
CA LEU A 502 -0.64 15.81 22.02
C LEU A 502 -0.24 15.78 20.55
N GLY A 503 -1.19 15.39 19.69
CA GLY A 503 -1.01 15.31 18.26
C GLY A 503 -2.08 16.07 17.51
N LEU A 504 -1.67 17.04 16.71
CA LEU A 504 -2.57 17.88 15.94
C LEU A 504 -2.29 17.70 14.46
N PHE A 505 -3.23 17.14 13.72
CA PHE A 505 -3.17 16.95 12.27
C PHE A 505 -4.18 17.88 11.61
N ALA A 506 -3.71 19.07 11.22
CA ALA A 506 -4.50 20.13 10.62
C ALA A 506 -4.05 20.35 9.16
N PHE A 507 -4.57 19.53 8.26
CA PHE A 507 -4.07 19.45 6.87
C PHE A 507 -4.38 20.69 6.00
N ASP A 508 -5.49 21.38 6.27
CA ASP A 508 -5.97 22.52 5.47
C ASP A 508 -5.84 23.87 6.20
N THR A 509 -5.12 23.90 7.33
CA THR A 509 -5.05 25.07 8.21
C THR A 509 -3.69 25.74 8.16
N ILE A 510 -3.68 27.06 7.90
CA ILE A 510 -2.46 27.87 7.82
C ILE A 510 -2.13 28.59 9.13
N ALA A 511 -3.03 28.61 10.12
CA ALA A 511 -2.76 29.14 11.46
C ALA A 511 -3.56 28.46 12.57
N LEU A 512 -2.93 28.26 13.73
CA LEU A 512 -3.52 27.70 14.95
C LEU A 512 -3.36 28.69 16.11
N PRO A 513 -4.25 29.71 16.24
CA PRO A 513 -4.20 30.72 17.30
C PRO A 513 -4.69 30.17 18.65
N LEU A 514 -4.07 29.07 19.09
CA LEU A 514 -4.27 28.43 20.39
C LEU A 514 -3.18 28.86 21.37
N ASP A 515 -3.47 28.86 22.65
CA ASP A 515 -2.52 29.01 23.74
C ASP A 515 -2.37 27.70 24.51
N LEU A 516 -1.24 27.03 24.32
CA LEU A 516 -0.94 25.75 24.96
C LEU A 516 -0.17 25.90 26.28
N SER A 517 0.02 27.13 26.78
CA SER A 517 0.80 27.39 28.00
C SER A 517 0.29 26.64 29.24
N CYS A 518 -0.98 26.22 29.24
CA CYS A 518 -1.58 25.45 30.32
C CYS A 518 -1.15 23.96 30.38
N LEU A 519 -0.50 23.44 29.33
CA LEU A 519 -0.15 22.03 29.20
C LEU A 519 1.19 21.70 29.90
N GLU A 520 1.29 22.03 31.19
CA GLU A 520 2.55 21.95 31.97
C GLU A 520 3.16 20.54 32.03
N ARG A 521 2.36 19.49 31.80
CA ARG A 521 2.78 18.08 31.81
C ARG A 521 3.09 17.51 30.42
N LEU A 522 3.01 18.33 29.38
CA LEU A 522 3.17 17.87 28.00
C LEU A 522 4.63 17.49 27.73
N GLU A 523 4.88 16.21 27.49
CA GLU A 523 6.19 15.64 27.21
C GLU A 523 6.47 15.55 25.72
N LEU A 524 5.42 15.32 24.92
CA LEU A 524 5.47 15.18 23.48
C LEU A 524 4.37 16.00 22.81
N LEU A 525 4.78 16.82 21.85
CA LEU A 525 3.88 17.56 20.98
C LEU A 525 4.24 17.26 19.51
N ALA A 526 3.28 16.82 18.72
CA ALA A 526 3.41 16.92 17.27
C ALA A 526 2.31 17.74 16.61
N ILE A 527 2.73 18.54 15.65
CA ILE A 527 1.85 19.38 14.85
C ILE A 527 2.16 19.15 13.38
N TYR A 528 1.17 18.62 12.68
CA TYR A 528 1.22 18.37 11.25
C TYR A 528 0.23 19.30 10.54
N GLY A 529 0.74 20.09 9.60
CA GLY A 529 -0.07 20.99 8.79
C GLY A 529 0.82 21.94 8.01
N PRO A 530 0.26 22.70 7.05
CA PRO A 530 1.00 23.68 6.26
C PRO A 530 1.31 24.97 7.06
N LEU A 531 1.76 24.83 8.30
CA LEU A 531 1.96 25.93 9.26
C LEU A 531 3.38 26.48 9.20
N ARG A 532 3.51 27.80 9.38
CA ARG A 532 4.79 28.45 9.69
C ARG A 532 4.95 28.55 11.19
N TRP A 533 6.18 28.74 11.68
CA TRP A 533 6.41 28.90 13.12
C TRP A 533 5.61 30.06 13.75
N ALA A 534 5.43 31.18 13.02
CA ALA A 534 4.66 32.33 13.50
C ALA A 534 3.15 32.03 13.69
N ASP A 535 2.67 30.99 13.01
CA ASP A 535 1.27 30.59 12.97
C ASP A 535 1.00 29.37 13.89
N MET A 536 2.01 28.93 14.64
CA MET A 536 1.92 27.86 15.64
C MET A 536 1.21 28.33 16.93
N PRO A 537 0.69 27.39 17.73
CA PRO A 537 0.18 27.72 19.05
C PRO A 537 1.20 28.44 19.93
N ARG A 538 0.72 29.40 20.72
CA ARG A 538 1.52 30.12 21.70
C ARG A 538 1.83 29.22 22.90
N GLY A 539 2.86 29.61 23.66
CA GLY A 539 3.23 28.91 24.90
C GLY A 539 4.15 27.71 24.72
N ILE A 540 4.33 27.18 23.50
CA ILE A 540 5.18 26.00 23.24
C ILE A 540 6.62 26.16 23.82
N PRO A 541 7.34 27.28 23.60
CA PRO A 541 8.67 27.49 24.18
C PRO A 541 8.74 27.44 25.71
N GLY A 542 7.62 27.71 26.39
CA GLY A 542 7.52 27.80 27.84
C GLY A 542 7.06 26.50 28.52
N LEU A 543 6.86 25.42 27.77
CA LEU A 543 6.38 24.15 28.31
C LEU A 543 7.49 23.43 29.10
N PRO A 544 7.36 23.26 30.43
CA PRO A 544 8.47 22.83 31.28
C PRO A 544 8.79 21.33 31.14
N ALA A 545 7.82 20.51 30.75
CA ALA A 545 7.98 19.07 30.59
C ALA A 545 8.32 18.62 29.16
N LEU A 546 8.34 19.54 28.19
CA LEU A 546 8.43 19.20 26.77
C LEU A 546 9.81 18.65 26.41
N ARG A 547 9.83 17.38 25.98
CA ARG A 547 11.05 16.64 25.61
C ARG A 547 11.14 16.37 24.12
N ARG A 548 10.00 16.29 23.43
CA ARG A 548 9.94 15.96 22.00
C ARG A 548 8.95 16.88 21.30
N PHE A 549 9.43 17.53 20.24
CA PHE A 549 8.61 18.38 19.39
C PHE A 549 8.77 17.96 17.93
N PHE A 550 7.67 17.52 17.33
CA PHE A 550 7.64 17.07 15.95
C PHE A 550 6.80 18.03 15.12
N SER A 551 7.35 18.54 14.03
CA SER A 551 6.58 19.40 13.14
C SER A 551 7.00 19.25 11.70
N ARG A 552 6.04 19.28 10.79
CA ARG A 552 6.29 19.37 9.34
C ARG A 552 6.10 20.82 8.91
N ILE A 553 7.15 21.63 8.95
CA ILE A 553 7.12 23.04 8.51
C ILE A 553 7.47 23.10 7.02
N LEU A 554 6.70 23.86 6.24
CA LEU A 554 6.78 23.88 4.77
C LEU A 554 7.95 24.69 4.19
N THR A 555 8.68 25.45 5.01
CA THR A 555 9.67 26.42 4.52
C THR A 555 11.07 26.09 5.01
N SER A 556 12.01 25.95 4.07
CA SER A 556 13.43 25.76 4.36
C SER A 556 13.97 26.91 5.22
N GLY A 557 14.69 26.56 6.30
CA GLY A 557 15.31 27.52 7.21
C GLY A 557 14.51 27.90 8.46
N GLU A 558 13.32 27.34 8.68
CA GLU A 558 12.60 27.51 9.95
C GLU A 558 13.01 26.51 11.03
N ASP A 559 13.66 25.39 10.68
CA ASP A 559 14.13 24.40 11.66
C ASP A 559 15.04 25.04 12.71
N ALA A 560 15.95 25.92 12.29
CA ALA A 560 16.82 26.68 13.20
C ALA A 560 16.06 27.71 14.07
N LYS A 561 14.85 28.13 13.69
CA LYS A 561 13.99 28.96 14.56
C LYS A 561 13.30 28.08 15.61
N VAL A 562 12.84 26.90 15.22
CA VAL A 562 12.22 25.91 16.12
C VAL A 562 13.22 25.44 17.16
N GLU A 563 14.42 25.01 16.74
CA GLU A 563 15.49 24.56 17.64
C GLU A 563 15.90 25.66 18.63
N ARG A 564 15.94 26.92 18.19
CA ARG A 564 16.20 28.06 19.10
C ARG A 564 15.05 28.34 20.05
N ALA A 565 13.81 28.15 19.62
CA ALA A 565 12.64 28.43 20.42
C ALA A 565 12.32 27.31 21.42
N VAL A 566 12.68 26.06 21.11
CA VAL A 566 12.43 24.88 21.97
C VAL A 566 13.72 24.07 22.17
N PRO A 567 14.77 24.65 22.77
CA PRO A 567 16.10 24.04 22.82
C PRO A 567 16.19 22.78 23.69
N SER A 568 15.23 22.59 24.60
CA SER A 568 15.16 21.41 25.47
C SER A 568 14.51 20.19 24.82
N ALA A 569 13.88 20.35 23.65
CA ALA A 569 13.17 19.27 22.97
C ALA A 569 13.99 18.72 21.80
N ILE A 570 13.88 17.41 21.58
CA ILE A 570 14.33 16.80 20.32
C ILE A 570 13.38 17.32 19.24
N VAL A 571 13.93 18.11 18.31
CA VAL A 571 13.22 18.63 17.14
C VAL A 571 13.53 17.71 15.96
N ASP A 572 12.49 17.13 15.38
CA ASP A 572 12.61 16.29 14.18
C ASP A 572 11.56 16.71 13.14
N GLY A 573 12.05 17.09 11.96
CA GLY A 573 11.23 17.49 10.81
C GLY A 573 10.54 16.31 10.10
N ASN A 574 10.81 15.07 10.52
CA ASN A 574 10.35 13.87 9.84
C ASN A 574 9.46 13.00 10.75
N MET A 575 8.25 13.51 11.05
CA MET A 575 7.30 12.82 11.96
C MET A 575 7.03 11.35 11.59
N VAL A 576 7.09 11.02 10.28
CA VAL A 576 6.75 9.70 9.72
C VAL A 576 7.62 8.58 10.27
N ARG A 577 8.81 8.87 10.81
CA ARG A 577 9.73 7.85 11.33
C ARG A 577 9.55 7.54 12.82
N HIS A 578 9.01 8.45 13.62
CA HIS A 578 9.16 8.42 15.08
C HIS A 578 7.86 8.63 15.88
N TRP A 579 6.84 9.23 15.28
CA TRP A 579 5.52 9.28 15.88
C TRP A 579 4.45 9.31 14.80
N ASN A 580 3.86 8.15 14.54
CA ASN A 580 2.67 8.06 13.74
C ASN A 580 1.54 7.63 14.69
N PRO A 581 0.47 8.42 14.92
CA PRO A 581 -0.65 7.94 15.71
C PRO A 581 -1.37 6.74 15.05
N PHE A 582 -1.04 6.48 13.77
CA PHE A 582 -1.36 5.24 13.07
C PHE A 582 -0.34 4.13 13.32
N ASP A 583 0.55 4.21 14.33
CA ASP A 583 1.67 3.26 14.58
C ASP A 583 1.22 1.83 14.87
N LEU A 584 -0.08 1.57 15.04
CA LEU A 584 -0.60 0.24 14.83
C LEU A 584 -0.43 -0.13 13.33
N TYR A 585 -1.13 0.54 12.42
CA TYR A 585 -1.05 0.31 10.97
C TYR A 585 0.28 0.67 10.30
N GLY A 586 1.02 1.67 10.80
CA GLY A 586 2.31 2.14 10.29
C GLY A 586 3.45 1.20 10.65
N ALA A 587 3.50 0.74 11.91
CA ALA A 587 4.41 -0.35 12.30
C ALA A 587 4.05 -1.66 11.61
N LEU A 588 2.77 -1.83 11.22
CA LEU A 588 2.27 -3.00 10.50
C LEU A 588 2.46 -2.94 8.97
N SER A 589 2.61 -1.76 8.37
CA SER A 589 2.79 -1.62 6.92
C SER A 589 4.26 -1.40 6.50
N ALA A 590 5.18 -1.36 7.47
CA ALA A 590 6.62 -1.32 7.25
C ALA A 590 7.21 -2.73 7.11
N PRO A 591 8.32 -2.92 6.36
CA PRO A 591 9.05 -4.20 6.38
C PRO A 591 9.39 -4.62 7.81
N GLY A 592 9.17 -5.89 8.16
CA GLY A 592 9.30 -6.38 9.55
C GLY A 592 8.02 -6.21 10.38
N SER A 593 6.87 -5.99 9.75
CA SER A 593 5.62 -5.67 10.44
C SER A 593 5.02 -6.80 11.25
N ALA A 594 5.13 -8.04 10.76
CA ALA A 594 4.76 -9.20 11.55
C ALA A 594 5.65 -9.30 12.79
N GLU A 595 6.95 -8.99 12.69
CA GLU A 595 7.88 -8.94 13.83
C GLU A 595 7.54 -7.83 14.82
N ARG A 596 7.13 -6.64 14.35
CA ARG A 596 6.67 -5.55 15.21
C ARG A 596 5.32 -5.84 15.86
N LEU A 597 4.37 -6.45 15.14
CA LEU A 597 3.11 -6.93 15.72
C LEU A 597 3.40 -7.98 16.80
N LEU A 598 4.31 -8.91 16.50
CA LEU A 598 4.77 -9.95 17.44
C LEU A 598 5.46 -9.35 18.67
N ALA A 599 6.33 -8.34 18.51
CA ALA A 599 6.99 -7.64 19.61
C ALA A 599 5.97 -6.91 20.50
N LYS A 600 4.97 -6.26 19.90
CA LYS A 600 3.84 -5.64 20.62
C LYS A 600 2.97 -6.69 21.34
N PHE A 601 2.77 -7.88 20.74
CA PHE A 601 2.13 -9.04 21.39
C PHE A 601 2.89 -9.60 22.60
N ARG A 602 4.22 -9.59 22.57
CA ARG A 602 5.07 -10.16 23.63
C ARG A 602 5.10 -9.35 24.91
N ASN A 603 4.96 -8.04 24.82
CA ASN A 603 5.23 -7.16 25.96
C ASN A 603 3.97 -6.84 26.78
N GLU A 604 2.77 -7.21 26.35
CA GLU A 604 1.47 -6.80 26.94
C GLU A 604 1.26 -5.26 27.11
N HIS A 605 2.28 -4.46 26.85
CA HIS A 605 2.36 -3.00 26.87
C HIS A 605 1.85 -2.37 25.56
N TRP A 606 0.75 -2.93 25.06
CA TRP A 606 0.07 -2.46 23.86
C TRP A 606 -0.31 -0.99 23.89
N LEU A 607 -0.45 -0.41 25.08
CA LEU A 607 -1.02 0.92 25.30
C LEU A 607 0.05 1.94 25.74
N ASP A 608 1.17 1.47 26.30
CA ASP A 608 2.15 2.36 26.93
C ASP A 608 3.01 3.10 25.87
N ASP A 609 3.26 2.47 24.72
CA ASP A 609 4.08 3.00 23.61
C ASP A 609 3.28 3.81 22.55
N PHE A 610 1.98 4.09 22.74
CA PHE A 610 1.15 4.90 21.82
C PHE A 610 1.25 6.43 22.03
#